data_AF-A0A1V4E1G9-F1
#
_entry.id   AF-A0A1V4E1G9-F1
#
_cell.length_a   1.000
_cell.length_b   1.000
_cell.length_c   1.000
_cell.angle_alpha   90.00
_cell.angle_beta   90.00
_cell.angle_gamma   90.00
#
_symmetry.space_group_name_H-M   'P 1'
#
loop_
_entity.id
_entity.type
_entity.pdbx_description
1 polymer ?
#
loop_
_entity_poly.entity_id
_entity_poly.type
_entity_poly.pdbx_seq_one_letter_code
_entity_poly.pdbx_strand_id
1 'polypeptide(L)'
;MLVRHRCPFKFAARAEYVEELTGIRYDRAQCGKFITAYPRDDDHLRALAEELDHATAGLPGPRILSDRPYRPGSLVHYRYGAFRGVPHVSNEGVHQARLQDPDGNAVEDLRNPWFSPPPWAELPFPGAPGRPAKAPKAPRQVLLRDRYAVHDAIRHSARGGVYRAVDRQTGDEVIVKEARAHVGSWYTGLDARDGLRAEAAALAGLAGLGPGLVELFDHEDRTFLVETMVPGVTLARWVNERFAALRDFGTDCTSALIRPGRRGSCWGDAAARPHSRRDQPESPPASEAVCTVE
;
A
#
# COMPACT_ATOMS: atom_id res chain seq x y z
N MET A 1 -11.95 21.24 8.62
CA MET A 1 -10.74 21.84 8.02
C MET A 1 -10.78 21.82 6.50
N LEU A 2 -10.79 20.65 5.84
CA LEU A 2 -10.84 20.54 4.37
C LEU A 2 -11.99 21.35 3.72
N VAL A 3 -13.19 21.33 4.34
CA VAL A 3 -14.34 22.16 3.93
C VAL A 3 -14.05 23.66 4.02
N ARG A 4 -13.38 24.12 5.10
CA ARG A 4 -13.02 25.53 5.30
C ARG A 4 -12.05 26.01 4.21
N HIS A 5 -11.11 25.14 3.82
CA HIS A 5 -10.15 25.38 2.74
C HIS A 5 -10.75 25.21 1.33
N ARG A 6 -12.03 24.80 1.22
CA ARG A 6 -12.69 24.48 -0.05
C ARG A 6 -11.91 23.45 -0.88
N CYS A 7 -11.23 22.54 -0.21
CA CYS A 7 -10.51 21.44 -0.83
C CYS A 7 -11.51 20.29 -1.11
N PRO A 8 -11.63 19.79 -2.35
CA PRO A 8 -12.35 18.55 -2.62
C PRO A 8 -11.70 17.39 -1.89
N PHE A 9 -12.50 16.46 -1.38
CA PHE A 9 -11.98 15.26 -0.73
C PHE A 9 -12.99 14.12 -0.79
N LYS A 10 -12.46 12.91 -0.67
CA LYS A 10 -13.22 11.68 -0.45
C LYS A 10 -12.82 11.07 0.88
N PHE A 11 -13.72 10.34 1.51
CA PHE A 11 -13.43 9.68 2.78
C PHE A 11 -14.27 8.42 2.99
N ALA A 12 -13.79 7.55 3.87
CA ALA A 12 -14.52 6.42 4.41
C ALA A 12 -15.63 6.91 5.35
N ALA A 13 -16.87 6.85 4.90
CA ALA A 13 -18.01 7.41 5.64
C ALA A 13 -18.41 6.61 6.89
N ARG A 14 -17.87 5.39 7.07
CA ARG A 14 -18.21 4.49 8.18
C ARG A 14 -16.97 3.78 8.70
N ALA A 15 -16.98 3.41 9.98
CA ALA A 15 -15.87 2.73 10.64
C ALA A 15 -15.51 1.40 9.98
N GLU A 16 -16.51 0.65 9.49
CA GLU A 16 -16.27 -0.64 8.82
C GLU A 16 -15.46 -0.47 7.52
N TYR A 17 -15.59 0.67 6.84
CA TYR A 17 -14.77 0.99 5.67
C TYR A 17 -13.34 1.37 6.05
N VAL A 18 -13.13 2.04 7.19
CA VAL A 18 -11.78 2.32 7.70
C VAL A 18 -11.07 1.00 8.05
N GLU A 19 -11.78 0.06 8.70
CA GLU A 19 -11.27 -1.28 8.99
C GLU A 19 -10.89 -2.04 7.70
N GLU A 20 -11.74 -1.98 6.67
CA GLU A 20 -11.44 -2.59 5.37
C GLU A 20 -10.21 -1.96 4.70
N LEU A 21 -10.15 -0.62 4.64
CA LEU A 21 -9.06 0.15 4.02
C LEU A 21 -7.73 0.01 4.76
N THR A 22 -7.75 -0.39 6.02
CA THR A 22 -6.55 -0.67 6.82
C THR A 22 -6.28 -2.17 6.95
N GLY A 23 -7.10 -3.03 6.36
CA GLY A 23 -7.07 -4.47 6.56
C GLY A 23 -5.85 -5.17 5.93
N ILE A 24 -5.41 -6.27 6.55
CA ILE A 24 -4.21 -7.03 6.12
C ILE A 24 -4.29 -7.59 4.69
N ARG A 25 -5.51 -7.79 4.16
CA ARG A 25 -5.78 -8.31 2.81
C ARG A 25 -6.11 -7.22 1.80
N TYR A 26 -6.20 -5.96 2.24
CA TYR A 26 -6.48 -4.85 1.35
C TYR A 26 -5.32 -4.65 0.36
N ASP A 27 -5.60 -3.95 -0.74
CA ASP A 27 -4.56 -3.62 -1.70
C ASP A 27 -3.46 -2.80 -1.01
N ARG A 28 -2.23 -3.29 -1.04
CA ARG A 28 -1.13 -2.67 -0.29
C ARG A 28 -0.73 -1.29 -0.82
N ALA A 29 -1.09 -0.95 -2.06
CA ALA A 29 -0.88 0.37 -2.64
C ALA A 29 -2.03 1.33 -2.29
N GLN A 30 -3.11 0.86 -1.68
CA GLN A 30 -4.24 1.67 -1.21
C GLN A 30 -4.48 1.59 0.30
N CYS A 31 -3.79 0.69 1.01
CA CYS A 31 -3.95 0.50 2.44
C CYS A 31 -3.61 1.77 3.22
N GLY A 32 -4.47 2.16 4.15
CA GLY A 32 -4.31 3.33 5.01
C GLY A 32 -4.98 4.60 4.51
N LYS A 33 -5.41 4.63 3.23
CA LYS A 33 -6.02 5.80 2.59
C LYS A 33 -7.50 5.91 2.93
N PHE A 34 -7.84 6.37 4.12
CA PHE A 34 -9.25 6.51 4.52
C PHE A 34 -9.82 7.92 4.32
N ILE A 35 -8.96 8.93 4.14
CA ILE A 35 -9.29 10.27 3.65
C ILE A 35 -8.35 10.56 2.49
N THR A 36 -8.83 11.27 1.46
CA THR A 36 -7.96 11.80 0.41
C THR A 36 -8.45 13.17 -0.01
N ALA A 37 -7.60 14.18 0.09
CA ALA A 37 -7.86 15.56 -0.28
C ALA A 37 -7.10 15.95 -1.56
N TYR A 38 -7.71 16.84 -2.33
CA TYR A 38 -7.25 17.24 -3.66
C TYR A 38 -6.96 18.75 -3.68
N PRO A 39 -5.82 19.20 -3.14
CA PRO A 39 -5.42 20.60 -3.21
C PRO A 39 -5.31 21.04 -4.67
N ARG A 40 -5.45 22.35 -4.88
CA ARG A 40 -5.55 22.96 -6.22
C ARG A 40 -4.18 23.36 -6.79
N ASP A 41 -3.22 23.59 -5.90
CA ASP A 41 -1.86 24.05 -6.17
C ASP A 41 -0.96 23.66 -4.98
N ASP A 42 0.36 23.84 -5.14
CA ASP A 42 1.35 23.46 -4.13
C ASP A 42 1.25 24.30 -2.85
N ASP A 43 0.83 25.56 -2.92
CA ASP A 43 0.67 26.41 -1.73
C ASP A 43 -0.52 25.93 -0.88
N HIS A 44 -1.62 25.57 -1.52
CA HIS A 44 -2.80 24.98 -0.89
C HIS A 44 -2.46 23.61 -0.28
N LEU A 45 -1.65 22.81 -0.98
CA LEU A 45 -1.12 21.55 -0.45
C LEU A 45 -0.29 21.78 0.82
N ARG A 46 0.66 22.73 0.81
CA ARG A 46 1.53 23.00 1.96
C ARG A 46 0.73 23.44 3.19
N ALA A 47 -0.22 24.37 2.99
CA ALA A 47 -1.09 24.84 4.08
C ALA A 47 -1.96 23.71 4.66
N LEU A 48 -2.54 22.87 3.79
CA LEU A 48 -3.36 21.73 4.24
C LEU A 48 -2.52 20.67 4.95
N ALA A 49 -1.34 20.35 4.44
CA ALA A 49 -0.48 19.33 5.03
C ALA A 49 -0.03 19.71 6.43
N GLU A 50 0.33 20.99 6.64
CA GLU A 50 0.70 21.51 7.96
C GLU A 50 -0.48 21.44 8.96
N GLU A 51 -1.67 21.93 8.57
CA GLU A 51 -2.83 21.89 9.47
C GLU A 51 -3.30 20.44 9.75
N LEU A 52 -3.23 19.54 8.76
CA LEU A 52 -3.60 18.13 8.93
C LEU A 52 -2.61 17.42 9.85
N ASP A 53 -1.33 17.70 9.69
CA ASP A 53 -0.27 17.12 10.51
C ASP A 53 -0.41 17.55 11.98
N HIS A 54 -0.73 18.82 12.22
CA HIS A 54 -1.05 19.30 13.56
C HIS A 54 -2.31 18.64 14.13
N ALA A 55 -3.38 18.52 13.33
CA ALA A 55 -4.64 17.92 13.77
C ALA A 55 -4.55 16.41 14.03
N THR A 56 -3.57 15.73 13.43
CA THR A 56 -3.36 14.28 13.57
C THR A 56 -2.18 13.92 14.46
N ALA A 57 -1.51 14.92 15.04
CA ALA A 57 -0.36 14.71 15.90
C ALA A 57 -0.68 13.79 17.09
N GLY A 58 0.15 12.77 17.28
CA GLY A 58 0.02 11.80 18.37
C GLY A 58 -1.01 10.68 18.13
N LEU A 59 -1.74 10.72 17.01
CA LEU A 59 -2.62 9.61 16.63
C LEU A 59 -1.81 8.45 16.02
N PRO A 60 -2.23 7.20 16.24
CA PRO A 60 -1.67 6.05 15.55
C PRO A 60 -2.24 5.92 14.13
N GLY A 61 -1.44 5.46 13.18
CA GLY A 61 -1.90 5.22 11.82
C GLY A 61 -0.88 4.47 10.96
N PRO A 62 -1.34 3.69 9.96
CA PRO A 62 -0.44 2.91 9.12
C PRO A 62 0.34 3.82 8.18
N ARG A 63 1.59 3.44 7.88
CA ARG A 63 2.36 4.06 6.81
C ARG A 63 1.73 3.73 5.45
N ILE A 64 1.48 4.76 4.63
CA ILE A 64 0.95 4.60 3.28
C ILE A 64 2.13 4.32 2.33
N LEU A 65 2.16 3.13 1.72
CA LEU A 65 3.33 2.70 0.95
C LEU A 65 3.54 3.48 -0.34
N SER A 66 2.44 3.73 -1.05
CA SER A 66 2.41 4.40 -2.36
C SER A 66 2.70 5.89 -2.29
N ASP A 67 2.75 6.44 -1.09
CA ASP A 67 2.78 7.88 -0.84
C ASP A 67 4.00 8.25 0.01
N ARG A 68 4.34 9.52 0.00
CA ARG A 68 5.44 10.06 0.77
C ARG A 68 4.91 10.81 1.99
N PRO A 69 5.43 10.59 3.20
CA PRO A 69 5.02 11.37 4.35
C PRO A 69 5.41 12.84 4.15
N TYR A 70 4.54 13.77 4.57
CA TYR A 70 4.80 15.21 4.59
C TYR A 70 6.10 15.54 5.32
N ARG A 71 6.30 14.90 6.49
CA ARG A 71 7.53 14.95 7.28
C ARG A 71 7.71 13.66 8.08
N PRO A 72 8.92 13.35 8.60
CA PRO A 72 9.14 12.17 9.43
C PRO A 72 8.15 12.11 10.60
N GLY A 73 7.47 10.97 10.77
CA GLY A 73 6.46 10.76 11.82
C GLY A 73 5.06 11.32 11.53
N SER A 74 4.84 12.00 10.41
CA SER A 74 3.52 12.50 10.02
C SER A 74 2.59 11.36 9.57
N LEU A 75 1.31 11.44 9.94
CA LEU A 75 0.26 10.63 9.34
C LEU A 75 -0.20 11.16 7.98
N VAL A 76 0.15 12.40 7.66
CA VAL A 76 -0.19 13.05 6.40
C VAL A 76 0.78 12.59 5.32
N HIS A 77 0.25 11.95 4.30
CA HIS A 77 1.04 11.52 3.14
C HIS A 77 0.60 12.26 1.89
N TYR A 78 1.47 12.28 0.90
CA TYR A 78 1.16 12.84 -0.41
C TYR A 78 1.69 11.98 -1.55
N ARG A 79 0.98 12.03 -2.67
CA ARG A 79 1.38 11.46 -3.96
C ARG A 79 0.94 12.35 -5.10
N TYR A 80 1.51 12.12 -6.27
CA TYR A 80 0.95 12.64 -7.51
C TYR A 80 -0.05 11.62 -8.06
N GLY A 81 -1.22 12.09 -8.46
CA GLY A 81 -2.26 11.22 -9.00
C GLY A 81 -3.33 12.02 -9.71
N ALA A 82 -4.10 11.34 -10.56
CA ALA A 82 -5.16 11.98 -11.31
C ALA A 82 -6.48 11.97 -10.51
N PHE A 83 -7.04 13.15 -10.19
CA PHE A 83 -8.40 13.27 -9.63
C PHE A 83 -9.46 13.42 -10.71
N ARG A 84 -9.27 14.41 -11.58
CA ARG A 84 -10.02 14.63 -12.83
C ARG A 84 -9.12 14.38 -14.03
N GLY A 85 -8.40 13.26 -14.03
CA GLY A 85 -7.51 12.93 -15.15
C GLY A 85 -8.27 12.90 -16.47
N VAL A 86 -7.54 13.04 -17.58
CA VAL A 86 -8.12 12.89 -18.92
C VAL A 86 -8.80 11.53 -19.00
N PRO A 87 -10.14 11.46 -19.21
CA PRO A 87 -10.83 10.19 -19.33
C PRO A 87 -10.29 9.47 -20.55
N HIS A 88 -9.53 8.41 -20.34
CA HIS A 88 -9.01 7.57 -21.40
C HIS A 88 -9.63 6.19 -21.29
N VAL A 89 -10.17 5.70 -22.40
CA VAL A 89 -10.63 4.32 -22.51
C VAL A 89 -9.47 3.53 -23.09
N SER A 90 -8.91 2.61 -22.31
CA SER A 90 -7.89 1.69 -22.84
C SER A 90 -8.46 0.84 -23.98
N ASN A 91 -7.60 0.18 -24.75
CA ASN A 91 -8.02 -0.77 -25.78
C ASN A 91 -8.86 -1.95 -25.23
N GLU A 92 -8.92 -2.10 -23.90
CA GLU A 92 -9.72 -3.10 -23.18
C GLU A 92 -11.04 -2.52 -22.64
N GLY A 93 -11.39 -1.28 -22.97
CA GLY A 93 -12.61 -0.62 -22.50
C GLY A 93 -12.54 -0.08 -21.07
N VAL A 94 -11.35 -0.01 -20.47
CA VAL A 94 -11.19 0.45 -19.07
C VAL A 94 -11.02 1.96 -19.03
N HIS A 95 -11.91 2.66 -18.33
CA HIS A 95 -11.76 4.08 -18.02
C HIS A 95 -10.62 4.28 -17.01
N GLN A 96 -9.58 4.98 -17.43
CA GLN A 96 -8.43 5.34 -16.59
C GLN A 96 -8.24 6.85 -16.57
N ALA A 97 -8.02 7.38 -15.38
CA ALA A 97 -7.60 8.76 -15.20
C ALA A 97 -6.09 8.83 -15.47
N ARG A 98 -5.68 9.60 -16.48
CA ARG A 98 -4.28 9.82 -16.83
C ARG A 98 -3.78 11.16 -16.29
N LEU A 99 -2.50 11.20 -15.95
CA LEU A 99 -1.75 12.43 -15.68
C LEU A 99 -1.46 13.15 -16.99
N GLN A 100 -1.23 14.46 -16.94
CA GLN A 100 -0.76 15.21 -18.08
C GLN A 100 0.70 15.62 -17.86
N ASP A 101 1.56 15.32 -18.83
CA ASP A 101 2.95 15.80 -18.82
C ASP A 101 3.04 17.28 -19.25
N PRO A 102 4.20 17.94 -19.11
CA PRO A 102 4.37 19.34 -19.52
C PRO A 102 4.14 19.61 -21.00
N ASP A 103 4.27 18.59 -21.85
CA ASP A 103 4.02 18.67 -23.29
C ASP A 103 2.55 18.41 -23.66
N GLY A 104 1.70 18.15 -22.66
CA GLY A 104 0.27 17.92 -22.82
C GLY A 104 -0.12 16.46 -23.06
N ASN A 105 0.82 15.52 -23.06
CA ASN A 105 0.56 14.10 -23.31
C ASN A 105 -0.08 13.41 -22.10
N ALA A 106 -0.98 12.46 -22.37
CA ALA A 106 -1.65 11.68 -21.33
C ALA A 106 -0.78 10.48 -20.87
N VAL A 107 -0.23 10.58 -19.67
CA VAL A 107 0.63 9.56 -19.05
C VAL A 107 -0.15 8.75 -18.00
N GLU A 108 0.14 7.45 -17.90
CA GLU A 108 -0.52 6.56 -16.96
C GLU A 108 -0.22 6.91 -15.49
N ASP A 109 -1.25 6.98 -14.63
CA ASP A 109 -1.11 7.05 -13.17
C ASP A 109 -0.77 5.66 -12.61
N LEU A 110 0.52 5.35 -12.55
CA LEU A 110 1.01 4.07 -12.03
C LEU A 110 0.84 3.98 -10.50
N ARG A 111 -0.12 3.17 -10.05
CA ARG A 111 -0.43 2.94 -8.63
C ARG A 111 0.49 1.89 -8.00
N ASN A 112 1.78 2.21 -7.95
CA ASN A 112 2.77 1.34 -7.35
C ASN A 112 2.70 1.37 -5.81
N PRO A 113 3.05 0.27 -5.12
CA PRO A 113 3.18 0.23 -3.66
C PRO A 113 4.50 0.85 -3.16
N TRP A 114 4.93 1.93 -3.80
CA TRP A 114 6.03 2.82 -3.43
C TRP A 114 5.78 4.19 -4.05
N PHE A 115 6.26 5.24 -3.38
CA PHE A 115 6.22 6.60 -3.95
C PHE A 115 7.03 6.69 -5.24
N SER A 116 6.33 6.99 -6.34
CA SER A 116 6.86 7.03 -7.70
C SER A 116 6.34 8.29 -8.40
N PRO A 117 6.90 9.47 -8.09
CA PRO A 117 6.48 10.71 -8.73
C PRO A 117 6.80 10.67 -10.23
N PRO A 118 6.01 11.35 -11.07
CA PRO A 118 6.35 11.52 -12.48
C PRO A 118 7.74 12.15 -12.64
N PRO A 119 8.51 11.81 -13.69
CA PRO A 119 9.87 12.33 -13.89
C PRO A 119 9.97 13.85 -13.96
N TRP A 120 8.88 14.53 -14.35
CA TRP A 120 8.80 15.99 -14.46
C TRP A 120 8.26 16.67 -13.21
N ALA A 121 7.82 15.93 -12.20
CA ALA A 121 7.18 16.51 -11.02
C ALA A 121 8.21 17.10 -10.06
N GLU A 122 8.03 18.37 -9.69
CA GLU A 122 8.78 19.01 -8.61
C GLU A 122 8.19 18.65 -7.26
N LEU A 123 9.04 18.33 -6.28
CA LEU A 123 8.60 17.98 -4.94
C LEU A 123 8.09 19.20 -4.17
N PRO A 124 6.86 19.18 -3.64
CA PRO A 124 6.29 20.32 -2.92
C PRO A 124 6.93 20.58 -1.54
N PHE A 125 7.68 19.60 -1.02
CA PHE A 125 8.35 19.62 0.28
C PHE A 125 9.82 19.22 0.16
N PRO A 126 10.70 19.70 1.05
CA PRO A 126 12.11 19.34 1.05
C PRO A 126 12.37 17.82 1.14
N GLY A 127 13.45 17.38 0.49
CA GLY A 127 14.03 16.05 0.63
C GLY A 127 14.36 15.39 -0.71
N ALA A 128 14.98 14.21 -0.67
CA ALA A 128 15.46 13.55 -1.87
C ALA A 128 14.33 13.28 -2.89
N PRO A 129 14.59 13.38 -4.21
CA PRO A 129 13.64 12.96 -5.22
C PRO A 129 13.16 11.53 -4.95
N GLY A 130 11.87 11.27 -5.18
CA GLY A 130 11.31 9.93 -5.07
C GLY A 130 12.12 8.95 -5.93
N ARG A 131 12.05 7.64 -5.62
CA ARG A 131 12.84 6.65 -6.36
C ARG A 131 12.39 6.71 -7.84
N PRO A 132 13.26 7.10 -8.79
CA PRO A 132 12.88 7.04 -10.19
C PRO A 132 12.53 5.59 -10.54
N ALA A 133 11.64 5.39 -11.52
CA ALA A 133 11.36 4.10 -12.12
C ALA A 133 12.65 3.54 -12.77
N LYS A 134 13.57 3.03 -11.95
CA LYS A 134 14.80 2.38 -12.42
C LYS A 134 14.43 1.00 -12.92
N ALA A 135 15.04 0.61 -14.04
CA ALA A 135 15.05 -0.76 -14.52
C ALA A 135 15.38 -1.73 -13.37
N PRO A 136 14.79 -2.94 -13.34
CA PRO A 136 14.99 -3.90 -12.26
C PRO A 136 16.48 -4.23 -12.15
N LYS A 137 17.15 -3.70 -11.11
CA LYS A 137 18.46 -4.20 -10.69
C LYS A 137 18.27 -5.62 -10.15
N ALA A 138 19.29 -6.46 -10.33
CA ALA A 138 19.37 -7.76 -9.68
C ALA A 138 18.94 -7.66 -8.21
N PRO A 139 18.15 -8.61 -7.68
CA PRO A 139 17.60 -8.56 -6.35
C PRO A 139 18.74 -8.35 -5.36
N ARG A 140 18.76 -7.17 -4.72
CA ARG A 140 19.77 -6.83 -3.73
C ARG A 140 19.40 -7.58 -2.46
N GLN A 141 20.27 -8.47 -2.01
CA GLN A 141 20.10 -9.16 -0.73
C GLN A 141 19.93 -8.12 0.37
N VAL A 142 18.85 -8.24 1.15
CA VAL A 142 18.60 -7.37 2.31
C VAL A 142 19.02 -8.15 3.54
N LEU A 143 19.94 -7.57 4.33
CA LEU A 143 20.38 -8.17 5.57
C LEU A 143 19.56 -7.60 6.73
N LEU A 144 18.75 -8.44 7.37
CA LEU A 144 17.97 -8.07 8.55
C LEU A 144 18.74 -8.48 9.81
N ARG A 145 18.82 -7.56 10.79
CA ARG A 145 19.50 -7.80 12.08
C ARG A 145 20.95 -8.29 11.95
N ASP A 146 21.63 -7.87 10.89
CA ASP A 146 22.99 -8.33 10.54
C ASP A 146 23.15 -9.86 10.45
N ARG A 147 22.03 -10.61 10.37
CA ARG A 147 21.98 -12.06 10.51
C ARG A 147 21.22 -12.73 9.38
N TYR A 148 20.02 -12.24 9.06
CA TYR A 148 19.11 -12.91 8.13
C TYR A 148 19.24 -12.31 6.74
N ALA A 149 19.81 -13.07 5.82
CA ALA A 149 20.12 -12.61 4.48
C ALA A 149 18.95 -12.94 3.53
N VAL A 150 18.01 -12.00 3.41
CA VAL A 150 16.79 -12.12 2.59
C VAL A 150 17.14 -12.07 1.11
N HIS A 151 16.72 -13.09 0.36
CA HIS A 151 17.03 -13.23 -1.05
C HIS A 151 15.80 -13.41 -1.96
N ASP A 152 14.65 -13.83 -1.41
CA ASP A 152 13.41 -13.97 -2.19
C ASP A 152 12.17 -13.53 -1.39
N ALA A 153 11.19 -12.94 -2.08
CA ALA A 153 9.92 -12.54 -1.52
C ALA A 153 8.83 -13.50 -1.99
N ILE A 154 8.33 -14.34 -1.08
CA ILE A 154 7.26 -15.31 -1.35
C ILE A 154 5.94 -14.58 -1.59
N ARG A 155 5.66 -13.58 -0.76
CA ARG A 155 4.40 -12.84 -0.82
C ARG A 155 4.57 -11.43 -0.28
N HIS A 156 3.83 -10.51 -0.87
CA HIS A 156 3.59 -9.20 -0.26
C HIS A 156 2.11 -8.95 -0.06
N SER A 157 1.77 -8.25 1.02
CA SER A 157 0.41 -7.85 1.37
C SER A 157 0.40 -6.47 2.03
N ALA A 158 -0.76 -5.98 2.46
CA ALA A 158 -0.84 -4.78 3.30
C ALA A 158 -0.18 -5.02 4.66
N ARG A 159 -0.30 -6.22 5.25
CA ARG A 159 0.34 -6.57 6.52
C ARG A 159 1.86 -6.40 6.50
N GLY A 160 2.49 -6.83 5.40
CA GLY A 160 3.93 -7.02 5.31
C GLY A 160 4.29 -8.07 4.26
N GLY A 161 5.56 -8.38 4.13
CA GLY A 161 6.05 -9.46 3.28
C GLY A 161 6.30 -10.78 4.02
N VAL A 162 6.40 -11.85 3.24
CA VAL A 162 6.93 -13.15 3.66
C VAL A 162 8.12 -13.44 2.75
N TYR A 163 9.25 -13.77 3.36
CA TYR A 163 10.54 -13.81 2.67
C TYR A 163 11.26 -15.12 2.95
N ARG A 164 12.05 -15.58 1.97
CA ARG A 164 13.09 -16.58 2.19
C ARG A 164 14.38 -15.88 2.55
N ALA A 165 15.04 -16.37 3.59
CA ALA A 165 16.34 -15.89 4.02
C ALA A 165 17.24 -17.06 4.41
N VAL A 166 18.54 -16.78 4.48
CA VAL A 166 19.52 -17.67 5.11
C VAL A 166 19.91 -17.04 6.44
N ASP A 167 19.89 -17.83 7.52
CA ASP A 167 20.49 -17.46 8.78
C ASP A 167 22.02 -17.56 8.64
N ARG A 168 22.73 -16.44 8.64
CA ARG A 168 24.19 -16.43 8.46
C ARG A 168 24.97 -17.02 9.63
N GLN A 169 24.32 -17.23 10.78
CA GLN A 169 24.97 -17.85 11.94
C GLN A 169 24.97 -19.38 11.83
N THR A 170 23.88 -19.98 11.35
CA THR A 170 23.76 -21.45 11.26
C THR A 170 23.95 -21.99 9.84
N GLY A 171 23.70 -21.17 8.82
CA GLY A 171 23.66 -21.56 7.41
C GLY A 171 22.30 -22.08 6.95
N ASP A 172 21.31 -22.16 7.83
CA ASP A 172 20.01 -22.75 7.52
C ASP A 172 19.09 -21.81 6.73
N GLU A 173 18.20 -22.40 5.92
CA GLU A 173 17.09 -21.68 5.32
C GLU A 173 16.00 -21.38 6.35
N VAL A 174 15.53 -20.14 6.35
CA VAL A 174 14.47 -19.65 7.25
C VAL A 174 13.41 -18.86 6.48
N ILE A 175 12.22 -18.82 7.05
CA ILE A 175 11.14 -17.94 6.61
C ILE A 175 11.08 -16.72 7.54
N VAL A 176 11.04 -15.54 6.94
CA VAL A 176 10.87 -14.27 7.66
C VAL A 176 9.50 -13.69 7.31
N LYS A 177 8.65 -13.50 8.30
CA LYS A 177 7.34 -12.84 8.19
C LYS A 177 7.43 -11.44 8.77
N GLU A 178 6.92 -10.46 8.04
CA GLU A 178 6.87 -9.05 8.45
C GLU A 178 5.43 -8.65 8.77
N ALA A 179 5.25 -7.86 9.83
CA ALA A 179 4.02 -7.16 10.15
C ALA A 179 4.32 -5.67 10.42
N ARG A 180 3.56 -4.77 9.77
CA ARG A 180 3.66 -3.33 9.93
C ARG A 180 2.71 -2.83 11.01
N ALA A 181 3.12 -1.80 11.72
CA ALA A 181 2.28 -1.10 12.69
C ALA A 181 0.99 -0.59 12.06
N HIS A 182 -0.07 -0.63 12.85
CA HIS A 182 -1.39 -0.04 12.57
C HIS A 182 -2.13 -0.60 11.34
N VAL A 183 -1.61 -1.66 10.73
CA VAL A 183 -2.30 -2.43 9.68
C VAL A 183 -3.10 -3.56 10.33
N GLY A 184 -4.34 -3.76 9.86
CA GLY A 184 -5.24 -4.76 10.42
C GLY A 184 -5.65 -4.45 11.85
N SER A 185 -5.80 -3.16 12.16
CA SER A 185 -6.11 -2.71 13.52
C SER A 185 -7.51 -3.15 13.93
N TRP A 186 -7.64 -3.69 15.14
CA TRP A 186 -8.92 -4.01 15.76
C TRP A 186 -9.39 -2.87 16.67
N TYR A 187 -10.69 -2.86 17.02
CA TYR A 187 -11.25 -1.91 18.01
C TYR A 187 -10.58 -1.97 19.39
N THR A 188 -9.83 -3.05 19.68
CA THR A 188 -9.04 -3.22 20.89
C THR A 188 -7.71 -2.46 20.89
N GLY A 189 -7.33 -1.84 19.76
CA GLY A 189 -6.05 -1.16 19.58
C GLY A 189 -4.90 -2.10 19.20
N LEU A 190 -5.16 -3.40 19.07
CA LEU A 190 -4.19 -4.37 18.55
C LEU A 190 -4.04 -4.21 17.03
N ASP A 191 -2.88 -4.58 16.50
CA ASP A 191 -2.60 -4.57 15.05
C ASP A 191 -1.89 -5.85 14.58
N ALA A 192 -1.55 -5.90 13.29
CA ALA A 192 -0.92 -7.07 12.69
C ALA A 192 0.37 -7.53 13.39
N ARG A 193 1.08 -6.64 14.10
CA ARG A 193 2.26 -6.99 14.91
C ARG A 193 1.85 -7.87 16.07
N ASP A 194 0.78 -7.54 16.77
CA ASP A 194 0.29 -8.35 17.89
C ASP A 194 -0.16 -9.74 17.42
N GLY A 195 -0.79 -9.80 16.24
CA GLY A 195 -1.08 -11.08 15.59
C GLY A 195 0.18 -11.90 15.28
N LEU A 196 1.28 -11.24 14.89
CA LEU A 196 2.56 -11.91 14.64
C LEU A 196 3.25 -12.35 15.94
N ARG A 197 3.12 -11.59 17.03
CA ARG A 197 3.60 -12.00 18.37
C ARG A 197 2.81 -13.18 18.92
N ALA A 198 1.49 -13.19 18.73
CA ALA A 198 0.65 -14.33 19.08
C ALA A 198 1.01 -15.60 18.29
N GLU A 199 1.33 -15.45 17.00
CA GLU A 199 1.83 -16.54 16.16
C GLU A 199 3.16 -17.10 16.71
N ALA A 200 4.09 -16.23 17.09
CA ALA A 200 5.35 -16.67 17.72
C ALA A 200 5.12 -17.44 19.02
N ALA A 201 4.20 -16.99 19.88
CA ALA A 201 3.83 -17.69 21.11
C ALA A 201 3.21 -19.07 20.82
N ALA A 202 2.37 -19.17 19.78
CA ALA A 202 1.81 -20.45 19.34
C ALA A 202 2.88 -21.40 18.81
N LEU A 203 3.84 -20.93 17.99
CA LEU A 203 4.96 -21.74 17.50
C LEU A 203 5.82 -22.29 18.65
N ALA A 204 6.08 -21.48 19.68
CA ALA A 204 6.80 -21.93 20.86
C ALA A 204 6.06 -23.06 21.60
N GLY A 205 4.72 -22.96 21.72
CA GLY A 205 3.89 -24.00 22.34
C GLY A 205 3.72 -25.27 21.50
N LEU A 206 3.98 -25.21 20.19
CA LEU A 206 3.84 -26.31 19.23
C LEU A 206 5.20 -26.85 18.74
N ALA A 207 6.26 -26.59 19.49
CA ALA A 207 7.61 -27.02 19.12
C ALA A 207 7.67 -28.51 18.76
N GLY A 208 8.25 -28.81 17.59
CA GLY A 208 8.37 -30.17 17.05
C GLY A 208 7.18 -30.68 16.22
N LEU A 209 6.06 -29.96 16.17
CA LEU A 209 4.88 -30.32 15.35
C LEU A 209 4.79 -29.54 14.04
N GLY A 210 5.61 -28.52 13.86
CA GLY A 210 5.60 -27.64 12.70
C GLY A 210 6.89 -26.82 12.60
N PRO A 211 6.87 -25.66 11.93
CA PRO A 211 8.00 -24.75 11.90
C PRO A 211 8.46 -24.40 13.33
N GLY A 212 9.76 -24.43 13.58
CA GLY A 212 10.35 -23.95 14.82
C GLY A 212 10.42 -22.42 14.84
N LEU A 213 10.13 -21.82 15.98
CA LEU A 213 10.41 -20.40 16.24
C LEU A 213 11.94 -20.19 16.32
N VAL A 214 12.48 -19.30 15.50
CA VAL A 214 13.91 -18.95 15.51
C VAL A 214 14.15 -17.63 16.26
N GLU A 215 13.47 -16.55 15.86
CA GLU A 215 13.60 -15.24 16.51
C GLU A 215 12.34 -14.41 16.26
N LEU A 216 11.99 -13.55 17.22
CA LEU A 216 10.98 -12.51 17.08
C LEU A 216 11.62 -11.18 17.49
N PHE A 217 11.57 -10.18 16.62
CA PHE A 217 12.18 -8.88 16.89
C PHE A 217 11.42 -7.73 16.23
N ASP A 218 11.57 -6.55 16.82
CA ASP A 218 11.06 -5.30 16.26
C ASP A 218 12.19 -4.52 15.57
N HIS A 219 11.85 -3.84 14.47
CA HIS A 219 12.73 -2.91 13.78
C HIS A 219 11.90 -1.77 13.18
N GLU A 220 12.20 -0.54 13.60
CA GLU A 220 11.37 0.64 13.31
C GLU A 220 9.89 0.42 13.69
N ASP A 221 8.97 0.63 12.76
CA ASP A 221 7.53 0.49 12.92
C ASP A 221 7.02 -0.92 12.60
N ARG A 222 7.89 -1.94 12.66
CA ARG A 222 7.60 -3.30 12.17
C ARG A 222 8.07 -4.38 13.12
N THR A 223 7.38 -5.50 13.05
CA THR A 223 7.72 -6.74 13.76
C THR A 223 8.05 -7.81 12.75
N PHE A 224 9.11 -8.57 13.03
CA PHE A 224 9.59 -9.67 12.21
C PHE A 224 9.58 -10.96 13.03
N LEU A 225 9.02 -12.02 12.44
CA LEU A 225 9.05 -13.38 12.96
C LEU A 225 9.89 -14.23 12.02
N VAL A 226 10.92 -14.86 12.57
CA VAL A 226 11.76 -15.83 11.87
C VAL A 226 11.40 -17.23 12.34
N GLU A 227 11.09 -18.11 11.40
CA GLU A 227 10.76 -19.50 11.64
C GLU A 227 11.59 -20.41 10.71
N THR A 228 11.79 -21.66 11.11
CA THR A 228 12.50 -22.64 10.27
C THR A 228 11.74 -22.88 8.97
N MET A 229 12.46 -23.01 7.86
CA MET A 229 11.85 -23.43 6.60
C MET A 229 11.42 -24.90 6.66
N VAL A 230 10.16 -25.18 6.35
CA VAL A 230 9.66 -26.55 6.17
C VAL A 230 9.64 -26.87 4.67
N PRO A 231 10.42 -27.84 4.19
CA PRO A 231 10.43 -28.20 2.77
C PRO A 231 9.06 -28.66 2.29
N GLY A 232 8.64 -28.18 1.12
CA GLY A 232 7.40 -28.63 0.47
C GLY A 232 6.63 -27.53 -0.23
N VAL A 233 5.38 -27.86 -0.59
CA VAL A 233 4.40 -26.95 -1.17
C VAL A 233 3.23 -26.78 -0.22
N THR A 234 2.46 -25.69 -0.39
CA THR A 234 1.23 -25.52 0.38
C THR A 234 0.24 -26.63 0.03
N LEU A 235 -0.61 -27.02 0.99
CA LEU A 235 -1.67 -28.00 0.75
C LEU A 235 -2.57 -27.57 -0.42
N ALA A 236 -2.92 -26.28 -0.51
CA ALA A 236 -3.72 -25.75 -1.62
C ALA A 236 -3.04 -25.95 -2.98
N ARG A 237 -1.71 -25.73 -3.07
CA ARG A 237 -0.95 -25.97 -4.30
C ARG A 237 -0.92 -27.46 -4.64
N TRP A 238 -0.62 -28.32 -3.66
CA TRP A 238 -0.60 -29.77 -3.84
C TRP A 238 -1.96 -30.30 -4.34
N VAL A 239 -3.05 -29.83 -3.72
CA VAL A 239 -4.42 -30.17 -4.12
C VAL A 239 -4.71 -29.73 -5.55
N ASN A 240 -4.38 -28.48 -5.90
CA ASN A 240 -4.61 -27.97 -7.26
C ASN A 240 -3.80 -28.72 -8.32
N GLU A 241 -2.52 -29.01 -8.06
CA GLU A 241 -1.67 -29.79 -8.95
C GLU A 241 -2.22 -31.21 -9.16
N ARG A 242 -2.76 -31.81 -8.09
CA ARG A 242 -3.34 -33.16 -8.16
C ARG A 242 -4.71 -33.20 -8.85
N PHE A 243 -5.56 -32.19 -8.65
CA PHE A 243 -6.82 -32.06 -9.41
C PHE A 243 -6.57 -31.72 -10.89
N ALA A 244 -5.55 -30.92 -11.21
CA ALA A 244 -5.16 -30.67 -12.60
C ALA A 244 -4.70 -31.96 -13.30
N ALA A 245 -3.89 -32.77 -12.62
CA ALA A 245 -3.46 -34.08 -13.12
C ALA A 245 -4.63 -35.07 -13.30
N LEU A 246 -5.70 -34.95 -12.51
CA LEU A 246 -6.92 -35.76 -12.67
C LEU A 246 -7.79 -35.29 -13.85
N ARG A 247 -7.74 -34.00 -14.22
CA ARG A 247 -8.49 -33.46 -15.38
C ARG A 247 -7.91 -33.88 -16.72
N ASP A 248 -6.62 -34.22 -16.79
CA ASP A 248 -6.01 -34.84 -17.99
C ASP A 248 -6.53 -36.28 -18.23
N PHE A 249 -7.16 -36.90 -17.22
CA PHE A 249 -7.94 -38.13 -17.37
C PHE A 249 -9.44 -37.80 -17.49
N GLY A 250 -9.79 -37.02 -18.50
CA GLY A 250 -11.13 -36.90 -19.09
C GLY A 250 -12.30 -36.73 -18.13
N THR A 251 -12.69 -35.48 -17.83
CA THR A 251 -14.09 -35.03 -18.03
C THR A 251 -14.18 -33.50 -17.93
N ASP A 252 -14.76 -32.93 -18.97
CA ASP A 252 -15.32 -31.57 -18.98
C ASP A 252 -16.48 -31.50 -17.98
N CYS A 253 -16.26 -30.95 -16.78
CA CYS A 253 -17.31 -30.55 -15.84
C CYS A 253 -16.70 -29.77 -14.66
N THR A 254 -16.46 -28.46 -14.79
CA THR A 254 -16.65 -27.48 -13.68
C THR A 254 -16.45 -26.05 -14.17
N SER A 255 -17.49 -25.50 -14.78
CA SER A 255 -17.73 -24.06 -14.94
C SER A 255 -18.44 -23.50 -13.70
N ALA A 256 -17.90 -23.73 -12.50
CA ALA A 256 -18.44 -23.11 -11.28
C ALA A 256 -17.43 -23.23 -10.15
N LEU A 257 -16.55 -22.24 -10.02
CA LEU A 257 -15.98 -21.72 -8.77
C LEU A 257 -14.77 -20.87 -9.14
N ILE A 258 -14.92 -19.56 -8.94
CA ILE A 258 -13.93 -18.47 -8.83
C ILE A 258 -14.50 -17.26 -9.60
N ARG A 259 -15.37 -16.52 -8.93
CA ARG A 259 -15.44 -15.07 -9.09
C ARG A 259 -15.08 -14.46 -7.75
N PRO A 260 -13.93 -13.80 -7.59
CA PRO A 260 -13.80 -12.82 -6.54
C PRO A 260 -14.80 -11.71 -6.88
N GLY A 261 -15.87 -11.61 -6.09
CA GLY A 261 -16.77 -10.47 -6.18
C GLY A 261 -15.98 -9.21 -5.89
N ARG A 262 -15.72 -8.39 -6.93
CA ARG A 262 -15.37 -6.98 -6.75
C ARG A 262 -16.57 -6.32 -6.07
N ARG A 263 -16.49 -6.09 -4.76
CA ARG A 263 -17.45 -5.22 -4.08
C ARG A 263 -17.12 -3.77 -4.40
N GLY A 264 -18.18 -3.00 -4.63
CA GLY A 264 -18.16 -1.62 -5.10
C GLY A 264 -17.52 -0.65 -4.13
N SER A 265 -17.33 0.58 -4.62
CA SER A 265 -16.65 1.69 -3.96
C SER A 265 -17.18 1.99 -2.56
N CYS A 266 -16.30 1.98 -1.56
CA CYS A 266 -16.53 2.36 -0.16
C CYS A 266 -16.45 3.88 0.10
N TRP A 267 -16.46 4.70 -0.96
CA TRP A 267 -16.14 6.12 -0.91
C TRP A 267 -17.40 6.99 -0.93
N GLY A 268 -17.45 7.99 -0.04
CA GLY A 268 -18.38 9.12 -0.15
C GLY A 268 -17.68 10.35 -0.74
N ASP A 269 -18.38 11.09 -1.61
CA ASP A 269 -17.88 12.32 -2.24
C ASP A 269 -18.51 13.57 -1.60
N ALA A 270 -17.69 14.56 -1.24
CA ALA A 270 -18.14 15.87 -0.81
C ALA A 270 -17.63 16.96 -1.78
N ALA A 271 -18.51 17.46 -2.65
CA ALA A 271 -18.19 18.55 -3.58
C ALA A 271 -18.73 19.90 -3.06
N ALA A 272 -17.85 20.90 -2.91
CA ALA A 272 -18.25 22.27 -2.67
C ALA A 272 -18.88 22.86 -3.95
N ARG A 273 -20.11 23.36 -3.88
CA ARG A 273 -20.81 23.98 -5.03
C ARG A 273 -20.17 25.32 -5.41
N PRO A 274 -19.80 25.57 -6.68
CA PRO A 274 -19.38 26.89 -7.11
C PRO A 274 -20.59 27.80 -7.34
N HIS A 275 -20.59 29.00 -6.76
CA HIS A 275 -21.50 30.08 -7.13
C HIS A 275 -20.87 30.93 -8.26
N SER A 276 -21.66 31.11 -9.32
CA SER A 276 -21.64 32.10 -10.41
C SER A 276 -20.31 32.65 -10.96
N ARG A 277 -20.14 32.46 -12.27
CA ARG A 277 -19.16 33.06 -13.19
C ARG A 277 -18.93 34.57 -12.94
N ARG A 278 -17.66 34.96 -12.89
CA ARG A 278 -17.07 36.14 -13.57
C ARG A 278 -15.54 36.04 -13.53
N ASP A 279 -14.95 36.25 -14.72
CA ASP A 279 -13.56 36.57 -15.07
C ASP A 279 -12.43 36.07 -14.16
N GLN A 280 -11.67 35.09 -14.64
CA GLN A 280 -10.31 34.82 -14.15
C GLN A 280 -9.28 35.28 -15.19
N PRO A 281 -8.20 35.95 -14.77
CA PRO A 281 -7.04 36.20 -15.61
C PRO A 281 -6.26 34.89 -15.83
N GLU A 282 -5.58 34.81 -16.97
CA GLU A 282 -4.74 33.68 -17.38
C GLU A 282 -3.82 33.18 -16.25
N SER A 283 -3.86 31.88 -15.99
CA SER A 283 -2.96 31.16 -15.09
C SER A 283 -1.82 30.52 -15.90
N PRO A 284 -0.59 30.42 -15.35
CA PRO A 284 0.58 29.98 -16.10
C PRO A 284 0.54 28.46 -16.38
N PRO A 285 1.34 27.94 -17.33
CA PRO A 285 1.29 26.55 -17.73
C PRO A 285 1.99 25.69 -16.68
N ALA A 286 1.26 24.79 -16.03
CA ALA A 286 1.84 23.77 -15.17
C ALA A 286 1.25 22.41 -15.54
N SER A 287 2.12 21.51 -15.99
CA SER A 287 1.89 20.08 -16.15
C SER A 287 1.04 19.50 -15.00
N GLU A 288 -0.16 18.98 -15.28
CA GLU A 288 -1.09 18.52 -14.24
C GLU A 288 -0.70 17.14 -13.67
N ALA A 289 0.28 17.14 -12.76
CA ALA A 289 0.42 16.11 -11.75
C ALA A 289 -0.22 16.63 -10.45
N VAL A 290 -1.50 16.33 -10.20
CA VAL A 290 -2.18 16.81 -9.00
C VAL A 290 -1.62 16.07 -7.77
N CYS A 291 -1.08 16.84 -6.83
CA CYS A 291 -0.66 16.29 -5.56
C CYS A 291 -1.89 16.05 -4.67
N THR A 292 -2.06 14.85 -4.14
CA THR A 292 -3.16 14.48 -3.26
C THR A 292 -2.66 14.21 -1.86
N VAL A 293 -3.39 14.66 -0.85
CA VAL A 293 -3.07 14.39 0.55
C VAL A 293 -3.92 13.23 1.05
N GLU A 294 -3.32 12.26 1.71
CA GLU A 294 -3.97 11.05 2.21
C GLU A 294 -3.74 10.81 3.70
#